data_AF-A0A8K0XG37-F1
#
_entry.id   AF-A0A8K0XG37-F1
#
_cell.length_a   1.000
_cell.length_b   1.000
_cell.length_c   1.000
_cell.angle_alpha   90.00
_cell.angle_beta   90.00
_cell.angle_gamma   90.00
#
_symmetry.space_group_name_H-M   'P 1'
#
loop_
_entity.id
_entity.type
_entity.pdbx_description
1 polymer ?
#
loop_
_entity_poly.entity_id
_entity_poly.type
_entity_poly.pdbx_seq_one_letter_code
_entity_poly.pdbx_strand_id
1 'polypeptide(L)'
;YFIALVHWFNHIADAPDELTGMWMVASFFLDNGSHNFTVIHIDSIVRSIHLLPIFDKETVSQFINCDNSLDLYQAFYVNRFVDHHAYEIVS
;
A
#
# COMPACT_ATOMS: atom_id res chain seq x y z
N TYR A 1 15.31 -21.10 -5.54
CA TYR A 1 15.37 -19.66 -5.91
C TYR A 1 13.95 -19.23 -6.18
N PHE A 2 13.36 -18.46 -5.26
CA PHE A 2 11.99 -17.97 -5.38
C PHE A 2 12.04 -16.46 -5.59
N ILE A 3 11.33 -16.01 -6.62
CA ILE A 3 11.24 -14.61 -7.00
C ILE A 3 9.80 -14.17 -6.92
N ALA A 4 9.60 -12.89 -6.62
CA ALA A 4 8.32 -12.24 -6.61
C ALA A 4 8.36 -11.01 -7.52
N LEU A 5 7.27 -10.80 -8.26
CA LEU A 5 7.00 -9.52 -8.92
C LEU A 5 6.30 -8.63 -7.90
N VAL A 6 6.84 -7.45 -7.64
CA VAL A 6 6.26 -6.48 -6.69
C VAL A 6 5.88 -5.20 -7.41
N HIS A 7 4.80 -4.58 -6.94
CA HIS A 7 4.38 -3.23 -7.28
C HIS A 7 4.81 -2.29 -6.16
N TRP A 8 5.57 -1.25 -6.48
CA TRP A 8 6.07 -0.32 -5.48
C TRP A 8 5.02 0.69 -5.04
N PHE A 9 5.11 1.08 -3.77
CA PHE A 9 4.31 2.15 -3.17
C PHE A 9 5.25 3.21 -2.59
N ASN A 10 4.86 4.48 -2.70
CA ASN A 10 5.56 5.59 -2.08
C ASN A 10 4.71 6.22 -0.98
N HIS A 11 5.38 6.77 0.04
CA HIS A 11 4.74 7.70 0.96
C HIS A 11 4.23 8.92 0.20
N ILE A 12 3.00 9.33 0.50
CA ILE A 12 2.37 10.52 -0.10
C ILE A 12 2.27 11.71 0.87
N ALA A 13 2.83 11.57 2.07
CA ALA A 13 2.90 12.61 3.08
C ALA A 13 4.18 12.46 3.91
N ASP A 14 4.68 13.59 4.42
CA ASP A 14 5.87 13.66 5.28
C ASP A 14 5.57 13.29 6.74
N ALA A 15 4.29 13.18 7.10
CA ALA A 15 3.82 12.79 8.43
C ALA A 15 2.61 11.86 8.31
N PRO A 16 2.32 11.06 9.36
CA PRO A 16 1.09 10.29 9.41
C PRO A 16 -0.16 11.18 9.39
N ASP A 17 -1.27 10.65 8.88
CA ASP A 17 -2.56 11.33 8.85
C ASP A 17 -2.99 11.76 10.27
N GLU A 18 -3.44 13.01 10.43
CA GLU A 18 -3.72 13.58 11.76
C GLU A 18 -4.89 12.89 12.48
N LEU A 19 -5.88 12.39 11.72
CA LEU A 19 -7.09 11.79 12.29
C LEU A 19 -6.87 10.33 12.71
N THR A 20 -6.28 9.53 11.81
CA THR A 20 -6.08 8.10 12.00
C THR A 20 -4.74 7.77 12.65
N GLY A 21 -3.79 8.70 12.56
CA GLY A 21 -2.40 8.50 12.90
C GLY A 21 -1.66 7.60 11.92
N MET A 22 -2.24 7.12 10.81
CA MET A 22 -1.61 6.10 9.94
C MET A 22 -0.80 6.74 8.81
N TRP A 23 0.26 6.05 8.36
CA TRP A 23 1.00 6.46 7.16
C TRP A 23 0.16 6.20 5.91
N MET A 24 0.27 7.09 4.93
CA MET A 24 -0.42 7.00 3.67
C MET A 24 0.57 6.67 2.55
N VAL A 25 0.22 5.70 1.73
CA VAL A 25 1.01 5.28 0.58
C VAL A 25 0.17 5.24 -0.68
N ALA A 26 0.78 5.46 -1.84
CA ALA A 26 0.14 5.33 -3.14
C ALA A 26 1.01 4.52 -4.09
N SER A 27 0.35 3.87 -5.05
CA SER A 27 1.02 3.15 -6.14
C SER A 27 2.03 4.07 -6.83
N PHE A 28 3.26 3.59 -6.99
CA PHE A 28 4.32 4.37 -7.62
C PHE A 28 4.30 4.15 -9.14
N PHE A 29 3.94 5.21 -9.86
CA PHE A 29 3.96 5.25 -11.32
C PHE A 29 5.25 5.91 -11.82
N LEU A 30 5.79 5.39 -12.92
CA LEU A 30 6.88 6.02 -13.67
C LEU A 30 6.35 7.26 -14.41
N ASP A 31 7.25 8.14 -14.88
CA ASP A 31 6.90 9.38 -15.59
C ASP A 31 6.02 9.15 -16.84
N ASN A 32 6.05 7.95 -17.40
CA ASN A 32 5.23 7.53 -18.53
C ASN A 32 3.84 6.98 -18.14
N GLY A 33 3.47 7.04 -16.86
CA GLY A 33 2.20 6.56 -16.32
C GLY A 33 2.10 5.05 -16.13
N SER A 34 3.18 4.29 -16.37
CA SER A 34 3.19 2.84 -16.12
C SER A 34 3.53 2.52 -14.67
N HIS A 35 2.97 1.42 -14.16
CA HIS A 35 3.27 0.91 -12.83
C HIS A 35 4.75 0.58 -12.67
N ASN A 36 5.34 0.98 -11.55
CA ASN A 36 6.71 0.61 -11.23
C ASN A 36 6.74 -0.81 -10.63
N PHE A 37 7.01 -1.78 -11.49
CA PHE A 37 7.20 -3.17 -11.09
C PHE A 37 8.69 -3.52 -10.98
N THR A 38 9.04 -4.40 -10.04
CA THR A 38 10.38 -4.97 -9.93
C THR A 38 10.31 -6.44 -9.54
N VAL A 39 11.28 -7.23 -9.97
CA VAL A 39 11.45 -8.61 -9.50
C VAL A 39 12.43 -8.61 -8.33
N ILE A 40 11.99 -9.12 -7.19
CA ILE A 40 12.82 -9.26 -5.98
C ILE A 40 12.99 -10.73 -5.60
N HIS A 41 14.03 -11.02 -4.82
CA HIS A 41 14.13 -12.32 -4.16
C HIS A 41 13.14 -12.39 -3.00
N ILE A 42 12.50 -13.54 -2.79
CA ILE A 42 11.49 -13.67 -1.72
C ILE A 42 12.08 -13.41 -0.33
N ASP A 43 13.36 -13.74 -0.12
CA ASP A 43 14.06 -13.50 1.15
C ASP A 43 14.26 -12.00 1.45
N SER A 44 14.05 -11.12 0.48
CA SER A 44 14.02 -9.66 0.70
C SER A 44 12.72 -9.18 1.34
N ILE A 45 11.68 -10.02 1.39
CA ILE A 45 10.39 -9.66 2.01
C ILE A 45 10.51 -9.85 3.53
N VAL A 46 10.55 -8.72 4.24
CA VAL A 46 10.70 -8.73 5.71
C VAL A 46 9.41 -9.18 6.40
N ARG A 47 8.27 -8.64 5.98
CA ARG A 47 6.96 -8.91 6.60
C ARG A 47 5.80 -8.57 5.69
N SER A 48 4.64 -9.15 5.98
CA SER A 48 3.37 -8.69 5.42
C SER A 48 2.86 -7.44 6.16
N ILE A 49 2.09 -6.62 5.46
CA ILE A 49 1.42 -5.46 6.03
C ILE A 49 0.01 -5.36 5.48
N HIS A 50 -0.90 -4.80 6.27
CA HIS A 50 -2.29 -4.63 5.85
C HIS A 50 -2.52 -3.21 5.34
N LEU A 51 -3.01 -3.11 4.10
CA LEU A 51 -3.35 -1.85 3.46
C LEU A 51 -4.87 -1.64 3.54
N LEU A 52 -5.28 -0.47 4.03
CA LEU A 52 -6.68 -0.06 4.04
C LEU A 52 -6.89 1.00 2.95
N PRO A 53 -7.84 0.83 2.02
CA PRO A 53 -8.13 1.85 1.02
C PRO A 53 -8.45 3.20 1.66
N ILE A 54 -7.88 4.28 1.11
CA ILE A 54 -8.33 5.63 1.44
C ILE A 54 -9.58 5.90 0.60
N PHE A 55 -10.72 5.96 1.28
CA PHE A 55 -11.98 6.33 0.64
C PHE A 55 -12.07 7.84 0.50
N ASP A 56 -12.41 8.33 -0.68
CA ASP A 56 -12.85 9.71 -0.85
C ASP A 56 -14.31 9.86 -0.34
N LYS A 57 -14.90 11.04 -0.48
CA LYS A 57 -16.29 11.34 -0.11
C LYS A 57 -17.33 10.59 -0.93
N GLU A 58 -16.91 9.90 -1.99
CA GLU A 58 -17.77 9.13 -2.87
C GLU A 58 -18.05 7.72 -2.32
N THR A 59 -19.20 7.17 -2.70
CA THR A 59 -19.55 5.78 -2.40
C THR A 59 -18.59 4.82 -3.09
N VAL A 60 -18.21 3.75 -2.40
CA VAL A 60 -17.44 2.64 -2.99
C VAL A 60 -18.18 2.11 -4.23
N SER A 61 -17.49 2.11 -5.37
CA SER A 61 -18.04 1.58 -6.61
C SER A 61 -18.38 0.10 -6.46
N GLN A 62 -19.58 -0.29 -6.93
CA GLN A 62 -20.04 -1.69 -6.94
C GLN A 62 -19.17 -2.64 -7.77
N PHE A 63 -18.28 -2.09 -8.60
CA PHE A 63 -17.34 -2.86 -9.41
C PHE A 63 -16.04 -3.19 -8.68
N ILE A 64 -15.85 -2.65 -7.47
CA ILE A 64 -14.70 -2.95 -6.63
C ILE A 64 -14.96 -4.24 -5.87
N ASN A 65 -14.00 -5.16 -5.93
CA ASN A 65 -14.00 -6.43 -5.20
C ASN A 65 -12.60 -6.69 -4.61
N CYS A 66 -12.45 -7.80 -3.90
CA CYS A 66 -11.19 -8.15 -3.25
C CYS A 66 -10.03 -8.32 -4.25
N ASP A 67 -10.32 -8.75 -5.48
CA ASP A 67 -9.32 -9.08 -6.49
C ASP A 67 -8.76 -7.85 -7.19
N ASN A 68 -9.55 -6.77 -7.32
CA ASN A 68 -9.17 -5.56 -8.05
C ASN A 68 -8.95 -4.32 -7.17
N SER A 69 -9.27 -4.40 -5.87
CA SER A 69 -9.17 -3.25 -4.96
C SER A 69 -7.77 -2.63 -4.91
N LEU A 70 -6.72 -3.44 -4.95
CA LEU A 70 -5.33 -2.95 -4.93
C LEU A 70 -4.93 -2.18 -6.20
N ASP A 71 -5.58 -2.46 -7.33
CA ASP A 71 -5.29 -1.79 -8.61
C ASP A 71 -6.18 -0.55 -8.81
N LEU A 72 -7.40 -0.57 -8.27
CA LEU A 72 -8.38 0.50 -8.47
C LEU A 72 -8.25 1.66 -7.48
N TYR A 73 -7.84 1.38 -6.23
CA TYR A 73 -7.59 2.45 -5.27
C TYR A 73 -6.22 3.07 -5.50
N GLN A 74 -6.18 4.40 -5.47
CA GLN A 74 -4.94 5.16 -5.71
C GLN A 74 -4.06 5.26 -4.47
N ALA A 75 -4.65 5.21 -3.28
CA ALA A 75 -3.93 5.39 -2.02
C ALA A 75 -4.51 4.52 -0.90
N PHE A 76 -3.64 4.19 0.05
CA PHE A 76 -3.92 3.29 1.16
C PHE A 76 -3.31 3.81 2.45
N TYR A 77 -4.00 3.57 3.57
CA TYR A 77 -3.40 3.64 4.90
C TYR A 77 -2.65 2.36 5.21
N VAL A 78 -1.46 2.52 5.78
CA VAL A 78 -0.67 1.44 6.34
C VAL A 78 -1.20 1.14 7.75
N ASN A 79 -1.89 0.00 7.88
CA ASN A 79 -2.57 -0.35 9.11
C ASN A 79 -1.59 -0.83 10.19
N ARG A 80 -1.27 0.06 11.13
CA ARG A 80 -0.41 -0.23 12.29
C ARG A 80 -1.04 -1.12 13.37
N PHE A 81 -2.36 -1.36 13.32
CA PHE A 81 -3.12 -1.97 14.41
C PHE A 81 -3.37 -3.45 14.25
N VAL A 82 -3.26 -3.97 13.02
CA VAL A 82 -3.54 -5.38 12.71
C VAL A 82 -2.40 -6.30 13.12
N ASP A 83 -1.22 -5.75 13.35
CA ASP A 83 -0.05 -6.53 13.70
C ASP A 83 0.70 -5.87 14.86
N HIS A 84 0.46 -6.36 16.08
CA HIS A 84 1.17 -5.94 17.29
C HIS A 84 2.69 -6.21 17.19
N HIS A 85 3.14 -7.06 16.26
CA HIS A 85 4.56 -7.26 15.94
C HIS A 85 5.07 -6.33 14.82
N ALA A 86 4.23 -5.44 14.24
CA ALA A 86 4.57 -4.54 13.12
C ALA A 86 5.01 -3.13 13.46
N TYR A 87 5.12 -2.84 14.76
CA TYR A 87 5.35 -1.49 15.21
C TYR A 87 6.79 -0.97 15.00
N GLU A 88 7.79 -1.84 14.75
CA GLU A 88 9.21 -1.45 14.76
C GLU A 88 9.76 -0.87 13.44
N ILE A 89 9.08 -1.00 12.29
CA ILE A 89 9.71 -0.65 10.98
C ILE A 89 9.07 0.56 10.30
N VAL A 90 7.84 0.91 10.65
CA VAL A 90 7.09 2.00 9.99
C VAL A 90 6.88 3.22 10.92
N SER A 91 7.48 3.22 12.12
CA SER A 91 7.50 4.42 12.99
C SER A 91 8.73 5.28 12.74
#